data_AF-A0A940LXS2-F1
#
_entry.id   AF-A0A940LXS2-F1
#
_cell.length_a   1.000
_cell.length_b   1.000
_cell.length_c   1.000
_cell.angle_alpha   90.00
_cell.angle_beta   90.00
_cell.angle_gamma   90.00
#
_symmetry.space_group_name_H-M   'P 1'
#
loop_
_entity.id
_entity.type
_entity.pdbx_description
1 polymer ?
#
loop_
_entity_poly.entity_id
_entity_poly.type
_entity_poly.pdbx_seq_one_letter_code
_entity_poly.pdbx_strand_id
1 'polypeptide(L)'
;MPQLLLDNLDTLAAVVTAVLTAVALFASWRSWRKAELRRDEVQRWADESIAALQSVWLITGSTRMKLTPDEERVRLVQLIFDTSVLVERGRLFFRNARSGHGSGKQRAYRGKRPEILDQLVLAHQIACAWPEAPPETRAKLGILADAVARRFVTLVQAEIGRVRTASPDTRRRGDGIDLDGRLREIDAG
;
A
#
# COMPACT_ATOMS: atom_id res chain seq x y z
N MET A 1 38.94 23.68 -49.98
CA MET A 1 38.93 22.31 -49.43
C MET A 1 38.67 22.19 -47.93
N PRO A 2 39.20 23.04 -47.01
CA PRO A 2 38.91 22.87 -45.58
C PRO A 2 37.45 23.16 -45.17
N GLN A 3 36.74 24.04 -45.89
CA GLN A 3 35.32 24.37 -45.61
C GLN A 3 34.36 23.18 -45.81
N LEU A 4 34.50 22.42 -46.91
CA LEU A 4 33.65 21.27 -47.18
C LEU A 4 33.78 20.14 -46.14
N LEU A 5 34.94 20.01 -45.48
CA LEU A 5 35.12 19.03 -44.41
C LEU A 5 34.43 19.48 -43.11
N LEU A 6 34.44 20.78 -42.81
CA LEU A 6 33.78 21.36 -41.64
C LEU A 6 32.24 21.27 -41.76
N ASP A 7 31.68 21.56 -42.94
CA ASP A 7 30.22 21.50 -43.16
C ASP A 7 29.63 20.08 -42.97
N ASN A 8 30.40 19.06 -43.35
CA ASN A 8 30.02 17.65 -43.14
C ASN A 8 30.07 17.24 -41.66
N LEU A 9 31.02 17.80 -40.90
CA LEU A 9 31.12 17.57 -39.46
C LEU A 9 29.96 18.23 -38.71
N ASP A 10 29.58 19.45 -39.10
CA ASP A 10 28.45 20.18 -38.50
C ASP A 10 27.11 19.47 -38.79
N THR A 11 26.92 18.99 -40.02
CA THR A 11 25.73 18.22 -40.39
C THR A 11 25.67 16.89 -39.63
N LEU A 12 26.79 16.18 -39.53
CA LEU A 12 26.86 14.92 -38.79
C LEU A 12 26.61 15.16 -37.29
N ALA A 13 27.19 16.22 -36.71
CA ALA A 13 26.94 16.60 -35.33
C ALA A 13 25.46 16.91 -35.10
N ALA A 14 24.83 17.68 -35.98
CA ALA A 14 23.40 18.00 -35.89
C ALA A 14 22.52 16.74 -35.93
N VAL A 15 22.82 15.80 -36.84
CA VAL A 15 22.10 14.51 -36.94
C VAL A 15 22.29 13.69 -35.67
N VAL A 16 23.52 13.58 -35.15
CA VAL A 16 23.80 12.84 -33.92
C VAL A 16 23.07 13.45 -32.72
N THR A 17 23.09 14.78 -32.57
CA THR A 17 22.37 15.47 -31.49
C THR A 17 20.86 15.29 -31.61
N ALA A 18 20.31 15.35 -32.82
CA ALA A 18 18.88 15.11 -33.06
C ALA A 18 18.48 13.68 -32.66
N VAL A 19 19.27 12.67 -33.04
CA VAL A 19 19.04 11.27 -32.66
C VAL A 19 19.14 11.08 -31.15
N LEU A 20 20.18 11.62 -30.50
CA LEU A 20 20.33 11.52 -29.04
C LEU A 20 19.16 12.18 -28.29
N THR A 21 18.70 13.34 -28.77
CA THR A 21 17.55 14.05 -28.19
C THR A 21 16.26 13.24 -28.36
N ALA A 22 16.03 12.66 -29.54
CA ALA A 22 14.87 11.81 -29.79
C ALA A 22 14.87 10.57 -28.88
N VAL A 23 16.03 9.92 -28.69
CA VAL A 23 16.17 8.76 -27.79
C VAL A 23 15.90 9.16 -26.33
N ALA A 24 16.43 10.31 -25.88
CA ALA A 24 16.20 10.79 -24.53
C ALA A 24 14.72 11.12 -24.28
N LEU A 25 14.05 11.80 -25.22
CA LEU A 25 12.62 12.10 -25.16
C LEU A 25 11.79 10.82 -25.11
N PHE A 26 12.10 9.85 -25.96
CA PHE A 26 11.39 8.57 -25.99
C PHE A 26 11.58 7.78 -24.68
N ALA A 27 12.80 7.74 -24.14
CA ALA A 27 13.08 7.11 -22.86
C ALA A 27 12.33 7.78 -21.70
N SER A 28 12.29 9.12 -21.69
CA SER A 28 11.55 9.91 -20.71
C SER A 28 10.03 9.70 -20.81
N TRP A 29 9.48 9.67 -22.03
CA TRP A 29 8.06 9.37 -22.24
C TRP A 29 7.71 7.96 -21.78
N ARG A 30 8.55 6.96 -22.09
CA ARG A 30 8.34 5.57 -21.67
C ARG A 30 8.44 5.40 -20.16
N SER A 31 9.37 6.09 -19.49
CA SER A 31 9.49 6.03 -18.02
C SER A 31 8.30 6.71 -17.35
N TRP A 32 7.86 7.86 -17.86
CA TRP A 32 6.65 8.53 -17.39
C TRP A 32 5.41 7.64 -17.57
N ARG A 33 5.23 7.03 -18.74
CA ARG A 33 4.09 6.13 -18.98
C ARG A 33 4.07 4.94 -18.04
N LYS A 34 5.23 4.35 -17.73
CA LYS A 34 5.35 3.26 -16.74
C LYS A 34 5.05 3.73 -15.31
N ALA A 35 5.49 4.94 -14.95
CA ALA A 35 5.19 5.52 -13.66
C ALA A 35 3.68 5.78 -13.50
N GLU A 36 3.03 6.29 -14.55
CA GLU A 36 1.58 6.53 -14.57
C GLU A 36 0.78 5.24 -14.43
N LEU A 37 1.10 4.20 -15.22
CA LEU A 37 0.43 2.90 -15.11
C LEU A 37 0.56 2.29 -13.71
N ARG A 38 1.76 2.40 -13.11
CA ARG A 38 1.96 1.93 -11.74
C ARG A 38 1.13 2.73 -10.74
N ARG A 39 0.92 4.03 -10.98
CA ARG A 39 0.09 4.88 -10.12
C ARG A 39 -1.37 4.47 -10.18
N ASP A 40 -1.90 4.25 -11.38
CA ASP A 40 -3.29 3.79 -11.58
C ASP A 40 -3.54 2.44 -10.89
N GLU A 41 -2.59 1.51 -11.00
CA GLU A 41 -2.66 0.20 -10.33
C GLU A 41 -2.64 0.32 -8.80
N VAL A 42 -1.75 1.17 -8.26
CA VAL A 42 -1.67 1.45 -6.82
C VAL A 42 -2.94 2.12 -6.32
N GLN A 43 -3.50 3.07 -7.09
CA GLN A 43 -4.75 3.73 -6.73
C GLN A 43 -5.91 2.75 -6.70
N ARG A 44 -6.06 1.90 -7.72
CA ARG A 44 -7.10 0.86 -7.73
C ARG A 44 -6.96 -0.10 -6.55
N TRP A 45 -5.74 -0.55 -6.26
CA TRP A 45 -5.47 -1.37 -5.08
C TRP A 45 -5.85 -0.65 -3.78
N ALA A 46 -5.56 0.64 -3.68
CA ALA A 46 -5.89 1.44 -2.50
C ALA A 46 -7.41 1.60 -2.33
N ASP A 47 -8.16 1.83 -3.41
CA ASP A 47 -9.62 1.92 -3.38
C ASP A 47 -10.26 0.61 -2.89
N GLU A 48 -9.80 -0.53 -3.42
CA GLU A 48 -10.24 -1.86 -2.98
C GLU A 48 -9.88 -2.11 -1.50
N SER A 49 -8.68 -1.67 -1.09
CA SER A 49 -8.23 -1.76 0.30
C SER A 49 -9.08 -0.92 1.25
N ILE A 50 -9.42 0.32 0.86
CA ILE A 50 -10.31 1.19 1.64
C ILE A 50 -11.68 0.53 1.78
N ALA A 51 -12.23 -0.02 0.71
CA ALA A 51 -13.53 -0.69 0.76
C ALA A 51 -13.53 -1.87 1.73
N ALA A 52 -12.49 -2.71 1.72
CA ALA A 52 -12.36 -3.83 2.65
C ALA A 52 -12.21 -3.37 4.11
N LEU A 53 -11.33 -2.40 4.38
CA LEU A 53 -11.10 -1.85 5.71
C LEU A 53 -12.36 -1.20 6.30
N GLN A 54 -13.06 -0.40 5.51
CA GLN A 54 -14.32 0.22 5.90
C GLN A 54 -15.40 -0.83 6.16
N SER A 55 -15.45 -1.89 5.37
CA SER A 55 -16.40 -2.99 5.59
C SER A 55 -16.12 -3.73 6.89
N VAL A 56 -14.86 -3.97 7.24
CA VAL A 56 -14.49 -4.52 8.55
C VAL A 56 -14.99 -3.60 9.66
N TRP A 57 -14.68 -2.31 9.61
CA TRP A 57 -15.12 -1.34 10.62
C TRP A 57 -16.66 -1.24 10.72
N LEU A 58 -17.38 -1.23 9.60
CA LEU A 58 -18.83 -1.15 9.59
C LEU A 58 -19.47 -2.38 10.26
N ILE A 59 -18.86 -3.55 10.13
CA ILE A 59 -19.34 -4.77 10.79
C ILE A 59 -18.95 -4.78 12.29
N THR A 60 -17.71 -4.41 12.62
CA THR A 60 -17.18 -4.58 13.98
C THR A 60 -17.38 -3.37 14.91
N GLY A 61 -17.59 -2.17 14.37
CA GLY A 61 -17.63 -0.93 15.14
C GLY A 61 -18.88 -0.08 14.95
N SER A 62 -19.66 -0.29 13.87
CA SER A 62 -20.84 0.54 13.62
C SER A 62 -22.07 0.02 14.35
N THR A 63 -22.53 0.77 15.35
CA THR A 63 -23.81 0.52 16.02
C THR A 63 -25.03 0.79 15.13
N ARG A 64 -24.82 1.42 13.95
CA ARG A 64 -25.89 1.78 13.02
C ARG A 64 -26.23 0.66 12.04
N MET A 65 -25.29 -0.26 11.79
CA MET A 65 -25.49 -1.37 10.88
C MET A 65 -26.02 -2.57 11.66
N LYS A 66 -27.27 -2.96 11.40
CA LYS A 66 -27.86 -4.16 12.02
C LYS A 66 -27.82 -5.29 11.01
N LEU A 67 -26.84 -6.17 11.15
CA LEU A 67 -26.76 -7.43 10.41
C LEU A 67 -27.34 -8.56 11.26
N THR A 68 -27.93 -9.55 10.61
CA THR A 68 -28.17 -10.82 11.29
C THR A 68 -26.84 -11.54 11.57
N PRO A 69 -26.76 -12.41 12.60
CA PRO A 69 -25.53 -13.14 12.90
C PRO A 69 -24.96 -13.96 11.73
N ASP A 70 -25.83 -14.53 10.89
CA ASP A 70 -25.41 -15.28 9.72
C ASP A 70 -24.85 -14.38 8.61
N GLU A 71 -25.45 -13.23 8.35
CA GLU A 71 -24.93 -12.25 7.38
C GLU A 71 -23.58 -11.67 7.82
N GLU A 72 -23.45 -11.35 9.11
CA GLU A 72 -22.19 -10.91 9.72
C GLU A 72 -21.09 -11.95 9.48
N ARG A 73 -21.36 -13.21 9.82
CA ARG A 73 -20.40 -14.31 9.64
C ARG A 73 -19.98 -14.46 8.18
N VAL A 74 -20.93 -14.48 7.24
CA VAL A 74 -20.64 -14.63 5.81
C VAL A 74 -19.77 -13.48 5.29
N ARG A 75 -20.09 -12.24 5.65
CA ARG A 75 -19.33 -11.07 5.22
C ARG A 75 -17.94 -11.02 5.83
N LEU A 76 -17.78 -11.38 7.10
CA LEU A 76 -16.46 -11.45 7.75
C LEU A 76 -15.57 -12.51 7.09
N VAL A 77 -16.10 -13.69 6.79
CA VAL A 77 -15.35 -14.73 6.06
C VAL A 77 -14.83 -14.20 4.73
N GLN A 78 -15.66 -13.49 3.96
CA GLN A 78 -15.24 -12.86 2.71
C GLN A 78 -14.11 -11.84 2.96
N LEU A 79 -14.26 -10.97 3.96
CA LEU A 79 -13.27 -9.94 4.28
C LEU A 79 -11.93 -10.53 4.76
N ILE A 80 -11.94 -11.69 5.44
CA ILE A 80 -10.72 -12.41 5.81
C ILE A 80 -9.90 -12.78 4.56
N PHE A 81 -10.56 -13.30 3.52
CA PHE A 81 -9.89 -13.62 2.25
C PHE A 81 -9.45 -12.35 1.52
N ASP A 82 -10.33 -11.36 1.39
CA ASP A 82 -10.05 -10.14 0.64
C ASP A 82 -8.86 -9.38 1.23
N THR A 83 -8.84 -9.19 2.55
CA THR A 83 -7.73 -8.50 3.24
C THR A 83 -6.41 -9.25 3.08
N SER A 84 -6.42 -10.59 3.13
CA SER A 84 -5.24 -11.42 2.88
C SER A 84 -4.71 -11.26 1.45
N VAL A 85 -5.60 -11.29 0.45
CA VAL A 85 -5.25 -11.08 -0.96
C VAL A 85 -4.71 -9.66 -1.19
N LEU A 86 -5.34 -8.64 -0.60
CA LEU A 86 -4.94 -7.25 -0.71
C LEU A 86 -3.57 -6.99 -0.11
N VAL A 87 -3.23 -7.65 1.00
CA VAL A 87 -1.87 -7.64 1.58
C VAL A 87 -0.84 -8.12 0.56
N GLU A 88 -1.10 -9.27 -0.08
CA GLU A 88 -0.15 -9.88 -1.01
C GLU A 88 -0.04 -9.09 -2.31
N ARG A 89 -1.16 -8.57 -2.84
CA ARG A 89 -1.15 -7.61 -3.96
C ARG A 89 -0.36 -6.36 -3.62
N GLY A 90 -0.51 -5.84 -2.40
CA GLY A 90 0.24 -4.69 -1.90
C GLY A 90 1.75 -4.89 -1.98
N ARG A 91 2.27 -6.11 -1.75
CA ARG A 91 3.71 -6.41 -1.84
C ARG A 91 4.30 -6.24 -3.25
N LEU A 92 3.45 -6.28 -4.29
CA LEU A 92 3.89 -6.00 -5.67
C LEU A 92 4.30 -4.54 -5.82
N PHE A 93 3.64 -3.64 -5.08
CA PHE A 93 3.87 -2.20 -5.13
C PHE A 93 4.85 -1.73 -4.07
N PHE A 94 4.77 -2.28 -2.86
CA PHE A 94 5.52 -1.86 -1.68
C PHE A 94 6.54 -2.93 -1.27
N ARG A 95 7.81 -2.61 -1.46
CA ARG A 95 8.91 -3.52 -1.10
C ARG A 95 9.18 -3.49 0.39
N ASN A 96 9.41 -4.65 0.99
CA ASN A 96 9.87 -4.73 2.36
C ASN A 96 11.17 -3.96 2.57
N ALA A 97 11.27 -3.27 3.70
CA ALA A 97 12.50 -2.61 4.09
C ALA A 97 13.57 -3.66 4.41
N ARG A 98 14.76 -3.50 3.82
CA ARG A 98 15.90 -4.39 4.10
C ARG A 98 16.16 -4.43 5.59
N SER A 99 16.13 -5.64 6.17
CA SER A 99 16.42 -5.90 7.57
C SER A 99 16.97 -7.32 7.69
N GLY A 100 17.71 -7.62 8.77
CA GLY A 100 18.12 -9.00 9.07
C GLY A 100 16.94 -9.95 9.36
N HIS A 101 15.73 -9.42 9.48
CA HIS A 101 14.52 -10.20 9.73
C HIS A 101 14.11 -11.05 8.52
N GLY A 102 13.80 -12.33 8.77
CA GLY A 102 13.32 -13.27 7.76
C GLY A 102 14.38 -13.71 6.74
N SER A 103 15.65 -13.83 7.13
CA SER A 103 16.75 -14.29 6.25
C SER A 103 16.45 -15.63 5.54
N GLY A 104 15.74 -16.54 6.20
CA GLY A 104 15.28 -17.83 5.65
C GLY A 104 14.03 -17.77 4.77
N LYS A 105 13.35 -16.62 4.66
CA LYS A 105 12.13 -16.49 3.83
C LYS A 105 12.46 -16.27 2.36
N GLN A 106 11.48 -16.44 1.47
CA GLN A 106 11.61 -16.08 0.06
C GLN A 106 11.87 -14.57 -0.10
N ARG A 107 12.56 -14.17 -1.18
CA ARG A 107 13.05 -12.79 -1.40
C ARG A 107 11.99 -11.71 -1.18
N ALA A 108 10.75 -11.93 -1.64
CA ALA A 108 9.64 -10.98 -1.48
C ALA A 108 9.15 -10.80 -0.03
N TYR A 109 9.47 -11.74 0.85
CA TYR A 109 9.04 -11.79 2.26
C TYR A 109 10.21 -11.52 3.24
N ARG A 110 11.41 -11.28 2.73
CA ARG A 110 12.55 -10.87 3.57
C ARG A 110 12.40 -9.41 3.96
N GLY A 111 12.88 -9.03 5.13
CA GLY A 111 12.78 -7.66 5.61
C GLY A 111 11.54 -7.38 6.45
N LYS A 112 11.37 -6.11 6.84
CA LYS A 112 10.17 -5.64 7.54
C LYS A 112 9.11 -5.19 6.54
N ARG A 113 7.86 -5.55 6.81
CA ARG A 113 6.70 -5.13 6.02
C ARG A 113 6.54 -3.60 6.11
N PRO A 114 6.16 -2.92 5.01
CA PRO A 114 5.79 -1.50 5.04
C PRO A 114 4.55 -1.27 5.90
N GLU A 115 4.53 -0.17 6.66
CA GLU A 115 3.44 0.17 7.60
C GLU A 115 2.06 0.25 6.93
N ILE A 116 2.01 0.68 5.66
CA ILE A 116 0.76 0.74 4.88
C ILE A 116 0.09 -0.64 4.76
N LEU A 117 0.87 -1.72 4.68
CA LEU A 117 0.35 -3.09 4.63
C LEU A 117 0.01 -3.65 6.02
N ASP A 118 0.60 -3.09 7.09
CA ASP A 118 0.28 -3.52 8.46
C ASP A 118 -1.20 -3.23 8.80
N GLN A 119 -1.77 -2.16 8.24
CA GLN A 119 -3.18 -1.83 8.43
C GLN A 119 -4.11 -2.92 7.87
N LEU A 120 -3.80 -3.46 6.69
CA LEU A 120 -4.56 -4.57 6.10
C LEU A 120 -4.39 -5.87 6.91
N VAL A 121 -3.20 -6.11 7.47
CA VAL A 121 -2.96 -7.26 8.36
C VAL A 121 -3.78 -7.13 9.64
N LEU A 122 -3.81 -5.94 10.25
CA LEU A 122 -4.60 -5.71 11.45
C LEU A 122 -6.09 -5.91 11.18
N ALA A 123 -6.60 -5.41 10.05
CA ALA A 123 -8.00 -5.65 9.68
C ALA A 123 -8.31 -7.12 9.44
N HIS A 124 -7.40 -7.86 8.81
CA HIS A 124 -7.51 -9.31 8.68
C HIS A 124 -7.57 -9.99 10.06
N GLN A 125 -6.68 -9.64 10.98
CA GLN A 125 -6.65 -10.19 12.33
C GLN A 125 -7.92 -9.85 13.11
N ILE A 126 -8.42 -8.61 13.00
CA ILE A 126 -9.69 -8.18 13.60
C ILE A 126 -10.85 -9.03 13.05
N ALA A 127 -10.92 -9.23 11.73
CA ALA A 127 -11.98 -10.03 11.12
C ALA A 127 -11.94 -11.49 11.56
N CYS A 128 -10.74 -12.08 11.72
CA CYS A 128 -10.55 -13.43 12.26
C CYS A 128 -10.94 -13.54 13.73
N ALA A 129 -10.59 -12.55 14.56
CA ALA A 129 -10.82 -12.60 16.00
C ALA A 129 -12.27 -12.26 16.38
N TRP A 130 -12.98 -11.48 15.57
CA TRP A 130 -14.30 -10.96 15.86
C TRP A 130 -15.35 -12.01 16.28
N PRO A 131 -15.52 -13.16 15.56
CA PRO A 131 -16.58 -14.11 15.87
C PRO A 131 -16.49 -14.67 17.29
N GLU A 132 -15.27 -14.87 17.79
CA GLU A 132 -14.99 -15.49 19.09
C GLU A 132 -14.73 -14.47 20.21
N ALA A 133 -14.59 -13.19 19.87
CA ALA A 133 -14.26 -12.16 20.84
C ALA A 133 -15.42 -11.90 21.84
N PRO A 134 -15.13 -11.77 23.14
CA PRO A 134 -16.13 -11.37 24.15
C PRO A 134 -16.57 -9.90 23.96
N PRO A 135 -17.72 -9.48 24.53
CA PRO A 135 -18.29 -8.14 24.29
C PRO A 135 -17.33 -6.96 24.57
N GLU A 136 -16.55 -7.04 25.65
CA GLU A 136 -15.56 -6.01 25.99
C GLU A 136 -14.45 -5.90 24.93
N THR A 137 -13.94 -7.04 24.46
CA THR A 137 -12.94 -7.09 23.38
C THR A 137 -13.53 -6.60 22.07
N ARG A 138 -14.79 -6.93 21.76
CA ARG A 138 -15.48 -6.45 20.54
C ARG A 138 -15.53 -4.92 20.48
N ALA A 139 -15.84 -4.25 21.58
CA ALA A 139 -15.81 -2.79 21.62
C ALA A 139 -14.43 -2.23 21.26
N LYS A 140 -13.36 -2.82 21.80
CA LYS A 140 -11.96 -2.43 21.49
C LYS A 140 -11.60 -2.72 20.03
N LEU A 141 -12.01 -3.87 19.49
CA LEU A 141 -11.80 -4.25 18.09
C LEU A 141 -12.50 -3.27 17.13
N GLY A 142 -13.71 -2.81 17.46
CA GLY A 142 -14.44 -1.81 16.69
C GLY A 142 -13.72 -0.45 16.65
N ILE A 143 -13.20 0.02 17.79
CA ILE A 143 -12.38 1.24 17.89
C ILE A 143 -11.10 1.08 17.07
N LEU A 144 -10.43 -0.05 17.19
CA LEU A 144 -9.19 -0.34 16.46
C LEU A 144 -9.45 -0.40 14.95
N ALA A 145 -10.57 -0.99 14.51
CA ALA A 145 -10.92 -1.05 13.09
C ALA A 145 -11.11 0.34 12.48
N ASP A 146 -11.75 1.28 13.19
CA ASP A 146 -11.86 2.69 12.76
C ASP A 146 -10.47 3.34 12.62
N ALA A 147 -9.63 3.17 13.65
CA ALA A 147 -8.28 3.73 13.66
C ALA A 147 -7.42 3.19 12.51
N VAL A 148 -7.48 1.88 12.26
CA VAL A 148 -6.79 1.20 11.15
C VAL A 148 -7.25 1.75 9.80
N ALA A 149 -8.56 1.87 9.59
CA ALA A 149 -9.10 2.39 8.32
C ALA A 149 -8.65 3.84 8.06
N ARG A 150 -8.70 4.71 9.07
CA ARG A 150 -8.23 6.11 8.98
C ARG A 150 -6.72 6.21 8.77
N ARG A 151 -5.94 5.39 9.48
CA ARG A 151 -4.48 5.35 9.35
C ARG A 151 -4.08 4.92 7.95
N PHE A 152 -4.74 3.90 7.38
CA PHE A 152 -4.50 3.46 6.02
C PHE A 152 -4.73 4.58 5.00
N VAL A 153 -5.87 5.28 5.07
CA VAL A 153 -6.15 6.43 4.19
C VAL A 153 -5.06 7.50 4.30
N THR A 154 -4.61 7.80 5.51
CA THR A 154 -3.52 8.76 5.74
C THR A 154 -2.22 8.32 5.04
N LEU A 155 -1.85 7.04 5.16
CA LEU A 155 -0.65 6.48 4.54
C LEU A 155 -0.76 6.43 3.00
N VAL A 156 -1.92 6.03 2.47
CA VAL A 156 -2.21 6.05 1.03
C VAL A 156 -2.14 7.46 0.46
N GLN A 157 -2.73 8.45 1.13
CA GLN A 157 -2.66 9.85 0.69
C GLN A 157 -1.22 10.37 0.67
N ALA A 158 -0.39 9.96 1.62
CA ALA A 158 1.03 10.30 1.63
C ALA A 158 1.79 9.68 0.44
N GLU A 159 1.42 8.46 0.02
CA GLU A 159 2.04 7.75 -1.10
C GLU A 159 1.54 8.26 -2.46
N ILE A 160 0.23 8.41 -2.66
CA ILE A 160 -0.40 8.71 -3.96
C ILE A 160 -0.57 10.22 -4.18
N GLY A 161 -0.82 10.98 -3.10
CA GLY A 161 -1.26 12.37 -3.16
C GLY A 161 -0.14 13.42 -3.26
N ARG A 162 1.11 13.08 -2.95
CA ARG A 162 2.21 14.07 -2.87
C ARG A 162 3.19 14.00 -4.03
N VAL A 163 2.75 14.39 -5.23
CA VAL A 163 3.62 14.60 -6.41
C VAL A 163 4.52 15.87 -6.28
N ARG A 164 4.36 16.73 -5.26
CA ARG A 164 5.17 17.96 -5.13
C ARG A 164 6.14 18.06 -3.94
N THR A 165 6.05 17.20 -2.93
CA THR A 165 6.97 17.24 -1.78
C THR A 165 7.20 15.82 -1.27
N ALA A 166 8.36 15.24 -1.58
CA ALA A 166 8.77 13.93 -1.11
C ALA A 166 8.70 13.88 0.43
N SER A 167 7.80 13.07 0.98
CA SER A 167 7.75 12.84 2.43
C SER A 167 8.75 11.74 2.81
N PRO A 168 9.61 11.94 3.81
CA PRO A 168 10.48 10.90 4.38
C PRO A 168 9.73 9.67 4.96
N ASP A 169 8.42 9.77 5.19
CA ASP A 169 7.62 8.78 5.94
C ASP A 169 7.39 7.45 5.22
N THR A 170 7.51 7.38 3.89
CA THR A 170 7.27 6.12 3.14
C THR A 170 8.39 5.08 3.33
N ARG A 171 9.52 5.48 3.95
CA ARG A 171 10.58 4.58 4.42
C ARG A 171 10.36 4.10 5.86
N ARG A 172 9.36 4.61 6.57
CA ARG A 172 9.09 4.20 7.95
C ARG A 172 8.76 2.72 7.96
N ARG A 173 9.58 1.96 8.69
CA ARG A 173 9.37 0.52 8.85
C ARG A 173 8.06 0.32 9.59
N GLY A 174 7.23 -0.60 9.10
CA GLY A 174 6.18 -1.18 9.92
C GLY A 174 6.80 -1.86 11.14
N ASP A 175 6.09 -1.81 12.26
CA ASP A 175 6.57 -2.38 13.51
C ASP A 175 6.33 -3.90 13.58
N GLY A 176 5.64 -4.48 12.59
CA GLY A 176 5.23 -5.88 12.60
C GLY A 176 4.14 -6.09 13.65
N ILE A 177 3.19 -5.16 13.66
CA ILE A 177 2.19 -4.99 14.72
C ILE A 177 1.34 -6.25 14.84
N ASP A 178 1.17 -6.69 16.08
CA ASP A 178 0.29 -7.78 16.48
C ASP A 178 -0.95 -7.21 17.21
N LEU A 179 -2.11 -7.83 16.98
CA LEU A 179 -3.40 -7.38 17.50
C LEU A 179 -3.37 -7.25 19.03
N ASP A 180 -2.77 -8.23 19.71
CA ASP A 180 -2.67 -8.28 21.17
C ASP A 180 -1.84 -7.12 21.74
N GLY A 181 -0.88 -6.62 20.98
CA GLY A 181 -0.10 -5.43 21.35
C GLY A 181 -0.96 -4.17 21.36
N ARG A 182 -1.80 -3.99 20.34
CA ARG A 182 -2.68 -2.80 20.22
C ARG A 182 -3.80 -2.80 21.23
N LEU A 183 -4.37 -3.95 21.55
CA LEU A 183 -5.41 -4.05 22.58
C LEU A 183 -4.88 -3.61 23.95
N ARG A 184 -3.62 -3.98 24.29
CA ARG A 184 -2.96 -3.56 25.52
C ARG A 184 -2.68 -2.06 25.59
N GLU A 185 -2.36 -1.42 24.46
CA GLU A 185 -2.17 0.03 24.41
C GLU A 185 -3.46 0.80 24.69
N ILE A 186 -4.61 0.30 24.21
CA ILE A 186 -5.93 0.90 24.48
C ILE A 186 -6.27 0.80 25.97
N ASP A 187 -5.87 -0.28 26.65
CA ASP A 187 -6.14 -0.46 28.09
C ASP A 187 -5.27 0.43 28.99
N ALA A 188 -4.17 0.97 28.47
CA ALA A 188 -3.23 1.79 29.21
C ALA A 188 -3.51 3.31 29.13
N GLY A 189 -4.40 3.74 28.23
CA GLY A 189 -4.74 5.14 27.97
C GLY A 189 -6.13 5.51 28.45
#